data_AF-A0A8X6SXS2-F1
#
_entry.id   AF-A0A8X6SXS2-F1
#
_cell.length_a   1.000
_cell.length_b   1.000
_cell.length_c   1.000
_cell.angle_alpha   90.00
_cell.angle_beta   90.00
_cell.angle_gamma   90.00
#
_symmetry.space_group_name_H-M   'P 1'
#
loop_
_entity.id
_entity.type
_entity.pdbx_description
1 polymer ?
#
loop_
_entity_poly.entity_id
_entity_poly.type
_entity_poly.pdbx_seq_one_letter_code
_entity_poly.pdbx_strand_id
1 'polypeptide(L)'
;MIKNVEFKTPNNEVLQETNLARLYDDMSEKIVKESEDFEGRDSGWTLDEILRLEVRTNRYSPFRGSSSFIEVPKQITETKAIINVINKKDSQCFMWSILAALYPNTSNPNKTSSYVPHLNKLNFDGISFPTPLNEVKKFSKMNYIGINIYSFEEDLKILPLLISDIVYLFENFRKISMQTYKLDPCWYFTTPALSWDAMLLHTKVAIELFTDYDMLLFIEKGVRGGISQCCNRYAIANNRYMSNFNPDDEIKYLMYLDANNLYGYAMSKYLPLKDFVWSDNDLTEQDILNLSDESDVGYILEVDLEYPSDLHDKHSDFPLAPENKPPPNCKEPRLLTTLEPKTKYVLHYSNLKLYLKLGENNSTQQQERTTQLGSRNETTQLASMNETTQLCTAVDRLQPPAPPLQQNRLFLPTAVITN
;
A
#
# COMPACT_ATOMS: atom_id res chain seq x y z
N MET A 1 13.52 -33.77 -26.87
CA MET A 1 13.74 -32.84 -25.74
C MET A 1 13.45 -33.64 -24.49
N ILE A 2 14.33 -33.64 -23.48
CA ILE A 2 14.12 -34.40 -22.23
C ILE A 2 13.97 -33.37 -21.11
N LYS A 3 12.95 -33.53 -20.26
CA LYS A 3 12.63 -32.62 -19.17
C LYS A 3 12.49 -33.41 -17.87
N ASN A 4 13.26 -33.02 -16.85
CA ASN A 4 13.10 -33.57 -15.51
C ASN A 4 11.90 -32.90 -14.83
N VAL A 5 10.98 -33.71 -14.30
CA VAL A 5 9.77 -33.26 -13.61
C VAL A 5 9.69 -33.97 -12.26
N GLU A 6 9.29 -33.25 -11.22
CA GLU A 6 9.11 -33.80 -9.88
C GLU A 6 7.62 -33.83 -9.52
N PHE A 7 7.08 -35.02 -9.29
CA PHE A 7 5.74 -35.23 -8.73
C PHE A 7 5.83 -35.38 -7.22
N LYS A 8 5.00 -34.66 -6.46
CA LYS A 8 5.13 -34.56 -5.00
C LYS A 8 3.81 -34.86 -4.32
N THR A 9 3.86 -35.64 -3.25
CA THR A 9 2.71 -35.86 -2.36
C THR A 9 2.76 -34.89 -1.17
N PRO A 10 1.60 -34.50 -0.61
CA PRO A 10 1.58 -33.75 0.63
C PRO A 10 2.10 -34.61 1.79
N ASN A 11 2.61 -33.98 2.85
CA ASN A 11 2.95 -34.68 4.08
C ASN A 11 1.68 -35.24 4.73
N ASN A 12 1.69 -36.51 5.10
CA ASN A 12 0.61 -37.18 5.80
C ASN A 12 1.07 -37.63 7.19
N GLU A 13 0.22 -37.47 8.19
CA GLU A 13 0.47 -37.96 9.54
C GLU A 13 0.27 -39.47 9.59
N VAL A 14 1.29 -40.20 10.05
CA VAL A 14 1.26 -41.66 10.20
C VAL A 14 1.27 -41.99 11.69
N LEU A 15 0.14 -42.47 12.19
CA LEU A 15 -0.07 -42.89 13.56
C LEU A 15 -0.07 -44.43 13.64
N GLN A 16 -0.01 -44.99 14.85
CA GLN A 16 0.00 -46.45 15.05
C GLN A 16 -1.23 -47.14 14.46
N GLU A 17 -2.36 -46.43 14.37
CA GLU A 17 -3.63 -46.90 13.82
C GLU A 17 -3.82 -46.61 12.32
N THR A 18 -2.87 -45.91 11.68
CA THR A 18 -2.97 -45.57 10.26
C THR A 18 -2.84 -46.83 9.39
N ASN A 19 -3.83 -47.05 8.53
CA ASN A 19 -3.77 -48.10 7.51
C ASN A 19 -2.76 -47.70 6.41
N LEU A 20 -1.56 -48.27 6.48
CA LEU A 20 -0.47 -47.98 5.56
C LEU A 20 -0.76 -48.39 4.11
N ALA A 21 -1.55 -49.43 3.88
CA ALA A 21 -1.91 -49.87 2.53
C ALA A 21 -2.77 -48.82 1.84
N ARG A 22 -3.82 -48.33 2.53
CA ARG A 22 -4.66 -47.26 2.01
C ARG A 22 -3.89 -45.97 1.77
N LEU A 23 -2.99 -45.61 2.69
CA LEU A 23 -2.16 -44.42 2.55
C LEU A 23 -1.24 -44.52 1.31
N TYR A 24 -0.66 -45.69 1.07
CA TYR A 24 0.13 -45.96 -0.13
C TYR A 24 -0.71 -45.82 -1.40
N ASP A 25 -1.91 -46.41 -1.42
CA ASP A 25 -2.83 -46.34 -2.55
C ASP A 25 -3.17 -44.87 -2.87
N ASP A 26 -3.59 -44.09 -1.88
CA ASP A 26 -3.94 -42.66 -2.02
C ASP A 26 -2.74 -41.83 -2.55
N MET A 27 -1.53 -42.09 -2.05
CA MET A 27 -0.31 -41.41 -2.52
C MET A 27 0.05 -41.81 -3.95
N SER A 28 -0.08 -43.10 -4.29
CA SER A 28 0.24 -43.61 -5.61
C SER A 28 -0.73 -43.07 -6.67
N GLU A 29 -2.03 -43.06 -6.37
CA GLU A 29 -3.07 -42.53 -7.25
C GLU A 29 -2.83 -41.05 -7.55
N LYS A 30 -2.42 -40.27 -6.55
CA LYS A 30 -2.05 -38.86 -6.75
C LYS A 30 -0.88 -38.69 -7.72
N ILE A 31 0.20 -39.46 -7.55
CA ILE A 31 1.38 -39.37 -8.41
C ILE A 31 1.04 -39.79 -9.84
N VAL A 32 0.29 -40.89 -10.00
CA VAL A 32 -0.17 -41.37 -11.30
C VAL A 32 -1.02 -40.29 -11.98
N LYS A 33 -1.98 -39.71 -11.27
CA LYS A 33 -2.83 -38.65 -11.80
C LYS A 33 -2.04 -37.40 -12.20
N GLU A 34 -1.08 -36.95 -11.38
CA GLU A 34 -0.22 -35.81 -11.75
C GLU A 34 0.63 -36.12 -13.00
N SER A 35 1.05 -37.37 -13.18
CA SER A 35 1.77 -37.82 -14.38
C SER A 35 0.86 -37.81 -15.61
N GLU A 36 -0.34 -38.39 -15.51
CA GLU A 36 -1.34 -38.40 -16.60
C GLU A 36 -1.77 -36.98 -17.01
N ASP A 37 -2.05 -36.11 -16.03
CA ASP A 37 -2.39 -34.70 -16.27
C ASP A 37 -1.24 -33.93 -16.93
N PHE A 38 0.02 -34.34 -16.71
CA PHE A 38 1.18 -33.73 -17.34
C PHE A 38 1.35 -34.18 -18.79
N GLU A 39 1.14 -35.47 -19.07
CA GLU A 39 1.15 -36.04 -20.42
C GLU A 39 -0.03 -35.52 -21.27
N GLY A 40 -1.20 -35.33 -20.65
CA GLY A 40 -2.43 -34.87 -21.30
C GLY A 40 -2.47 -33.39 -21.62
N ARG A 41 -1.51 -32.57 -21.17
CA ARG A 41 -1.36 -31.19 -21.65
C ARG A 41 -0.82 -31.25 -23.09
N ASP A 42 -1.38 -30.41 -23.99
CA ASP A 42 -1.22 -30.33 -25.48
C ASP A 42 0.21 -30.46 -26.09
N SER A 43 1.24 -30.70 -25.29
CA SER A 43 2.65 -30.81 -25.67
C SER A 43 3.12 -32.23 -26.01
N GLY A 44 2.29 -33.27 -25.87
CA GLY A 44 2.61 -34.64 -26.32
C GLY A 44 3.78 -35.31 -25.57
N TRP A 45 3.93 -35.00 -24.27
CA TRP A 45 4.97 -35.62 -23.43
C TRP A 45 4.57 -37.06 -23.06
N THR A 46 5.56 -37.95 -23.00
CA THR A 46 5.40 -39.32 -22.49
C THR A 46 6.49 -39.60 -21.46
N LEU A 47 6.14 -40.31 -20.39
CA LEU A 47 7.10 -40.78 -19.39
C LEU A 47 8.13 -41.72 -20.03
N ASP A 48 9.41 -41.34 -19.95
CA ASP A 48 10.53 -42.14 -20.47
C ASP A 48 11.09 -43.07 -19.36
N GLU A 49 11.54 -42.49 -18.25
CA GLU A 49 12.06 -43.25 -17.10
C GLU A 49 11.81 -42.56 -15.75
N ILE A 50 11.81 -43.35 -14.68
CA ILE A 50 11.76 -42.86 -13.29
C ILE A 50 13.19 -42.86 -12.73
N LEU A 51 13.77 -41.68 -12.60
CA LEU A 51 15.14 -41.52 -12.11
C LEU A 51 15.31 -41.90 -10.64
N ARG A 52 14.34 -41.53 -9.79
CA ARG A 52 14.39 -41.75 -8.35
C ARG A 52 13.00 -41.70 -7.73
N LEU A 53 12.75 -42.59 -6.77
CA LEU A 53 11.65 -42.49 -5.82
C LEU A 53 12.21 -42.18 -4.43
N GLU A 54 11.72 -41.13 -3.78
CA GLU A 54 12.16 -40.74 -2.45
C GLU A 54 10.97 -40.70 -1.48
N VAL A 55 11.03 -41.52 -0.43
CA VAL A 55 10.08 -41.47 0.67
C VAL A 55 10.73 -40.72 1.83
N ARG A 56 10.16 -39.57 2.19
CA ARG A 56 10.64 -38.76 3.31
C ARG A 56 9.77 -39.00 4.52
N THR A 57 10.33 -39.64 5.54
CA THR A 57 9.69 -39.83 6.84
C THR A 57 10.33 -38.90 7.87
N ASN A 58 9.52 -38.13 8.58
CA ASN A 58 9.97 -37.30 9.69
C ASN A 58 9.32 -37.81 10.98
N ARG A 59 10.03 -37.70 12.11
CA ARG A 59 9.42 -37.95 13.42
C ARG A 59 8.30 -36.93 13.62
N TYR A 60 7.07 -37.41 13.75
CA TYR A 60 5.93 -36.57 14.04
C TYR A 60 5.87 -36.25 15.54
N SER A 61 6.23 -35.02 15.89
CA SER A 61 6.01 -34.45 17.22
C SER A 61 4.88 -33.41 17.09
N PRO A 62 3.62 -33.76 17.44
CA PRO A 62 2.52 -32.82 17.30
C PRO A 62 2.81 -31.57 18.14
N PHE A 63 2.68 -30.39 17.51
CA PHE A 63 2.83 -29.12 18.20
C PHE A 63 1.80 -29.00 19.30
N ARG A 64 2.23 -29.15 20.56
CA ARG A 64 1.42 -28.77 21.71
C ARG A 64 1.52 -27.26 21.84
N GLY A 65 0.40 -26.56 21.74
CA GLY A 65 0.39 -25.10 21.90
C GLY A 65 1.07 -24.68 23.21
N SER A 66 1.88 -23.63 23.18
CA SER A 66 2.53 -23.13 24.40
C SER A 66 1.49 -22.59 25.36
N SER A 67 1.56 -23.01 26.62
CA SER A 67 0.61 -22.66 27.67
C SER A 67 1.02 -21.43 28.51
N SER A 68 2.16 -20.78 28.23
CA SER A 68 2.62 -19.60 29.00
C SER A 68 3.74 -18.84 28.26
N PHE A 69 4.16 -17.71 28.83
CA PHE A 69 5.24 -16.87 28.31
C PHE A 69 6.54 -17.66 28.04
N ILE A 70 7.08 -17.50 26.83
CA ILE A 70 8.39 -18.02 26.43
C ILE A 70 9.31 -16.83 26.13
N GLU A 71 10.53 -16.88 26.62
CA GLU A 71 11.57 -15.91 26.29
C GLU A 71 12.11 -16.16 24.88
N VAL A 72 12.06 -15.13 24.03
CA VAL A 72 12.66 -15.16 22.69
C VAL A 72 14.17 -14.85 22.77
N PRO A 73 14.99 -15.38 21.85
CA PRO A 73 16.42 -15.08 21.77
C PRO A 73 16.71 -13.58 21.77
N LYS A 74 17.85 -13.21 22.38
CA LYS A 74 18.27 -11.81 22.50
C LYS A 74 18.40 -11.13 21.14
N GLN A 75 18.92 -11.84 20.15
CA GLN A 75 19.08 -11.36 18.78
C GLN A 75 17.76 -10.84 18.18
N ILE A 76 16.65 -11.53 18.44
CA ILE A 76 15.32 -11.11 17.98
C ILE A 76 14.81 -9.93 18.82
N THR A 77 14.97 -10.01 20.14
CA THR A 77 14.51 -8.96 21.07
C THR A 77 15.18 -7.61 20.81
N GLU A 78 16.47 -7.63 20.47
CA GLU A 78 17.28 -6.44 20.18
C GLU A 78 16.82 -5.70 18.92
N THR A 79 16.21 -6.40 17.95
CA THR A 79 15.62 -5.76 16.76
C THR A 79 14.46 -4.81 17.09
N LYS A 80 13.82 -5.00 18.26
CA LYS A 80 12.57 -4.33 18.65
C LYS A 80 11.41 -4.50 17.65
N ALA A 81 11.53 -5.45 16.72
CA ALA A 81 10.53 -5.73 15.69
C ALA A 81 9.34 -6.53 16.25
N ILE A 82 9.52 -7.25 17.35
CA ILE A 82 8.50 -8.14 17.93
C ILE A 82 8.03 -7.59 19.29
N ILE A 83 6.71 -7.68 19.53
CA ILE A 83 6.11 -7.49 20.85
C ILE A 83 5.91 -8.87 21.47
N ASN A 84 6.63 -9.17 22.55
CA ASN A 84 6.48 -10.42 23.29
C ASN A 84 5.66 -10.16 24.56
N VAL A 85 4.35 -10.42 24.49
CA VAL A 85 3.42 -10.17 25.61
C VAL A 85 3.65 -11.19 26.72
N ILE A 86 3.79 -10.70 27.96
CA ILE A 86 4.16 -11.50 29.11
C ILE A 86 2.91 -12.11 29.77
N ASN A 87 2.57 -13.34 29.39
CA ASN A 87 1.44 -14.11 29.94
C ASN A 87 1.91 -15.25 30.88
N LYS A 88 2.47 -14.90 32.04
CA LYS A 88 2.99 -15.90 33.01
C LYS A 88 1.90 -16.64 33.80
N LYS A 89 0.63 -16.22 33.71
CA LYS A 89 -0.46 -16.69 34.58
C LYS A 89 -1.60 -17.38 33.83
N ASP A 90 -1.52 -17.47 32.50
CA ASP A 90 -2.55 -18.04 31.65
C ASP A 90 -1.95 -18.70 30.41
N SER A 91 -2.78 -19.45 29.68
CA SER A 91 -2.41 -20.13 28.43
C SER A 91 -2.94 -19.45 27.18
N GLN A 92 -3.09 -18.12 27.24
CA GLN A 92 -3.77 -17.32 26.22
C GLN A 92 -2.79 -16.51 25.35
N CYS A 93 -1.58 -17.04 25.12
CA CYS A 93 -0.54 -16.36 24.34
C CYS A 93 -1.04 -15.93 22.95
N PHE A 94 -1.78 -16.80 22.26
CA PHE A 94 -2.40 -16.50 20.97
C PHE A 94 -3.31 -15.27 21.02
N MET A 95 -4.22 -15.22 22.00
CA MET A 95 -5.13 -14.08 22.18
C MET A 95 -4.36 -12.79 22.41
N TRP A 96 -3.38 -12.81 23.32
CA TRP A 96 -2.57 -11.64 23.64
C TRP A 96 -1.75 -11.14 22.44
N SER A 97 -1.17 -12.04 21.65
CA SER A 97 -0.44 -11.70 20.43
C SER A 97 -1.34 -11.02 19.39
N ILE A 98 -2.56 -11.53 19.18
CA ILE A 98 -3.51 -10.93 18.22
C ILE A 98 -3.97 -9.55 18.70
N LEU A 99 -4.31 -9.41 19.98
CA LEU A 99 -4.71 -8.10 20.53
C LEU A 99 -3.57 -7.08 20.48
N ALA A 100 -2.33 -7.50 20.72
CA ALA A 100 -1.17 -6.61 20.62
C ALA A 100 -0.90 -6.12 19.21
N ALA A 101 -1.17 -6.95 18.19
CA ALA A 101 -1.03 -6.58 16.79
C ALA A 101 -2.14 -5.61 16.33
N LEU A 102 -3.39 -5.88 16.70
CA LEU A 102 -4.54 -5.08 16.24
C LEU A 102 -4.75 -3.79 17.06
N TYR A 103 -4.36 -3.80 18.33
CA TYR A 103 -4.52 -2.67 19.24
C TYR A 103 -3.20 -2.34 19.93
N PRO A 104 -2.20 -1.83 19.18
CA PRO A 104 -0.85 -1.61 19.70
C PRO A 104 -0.84 -0.55 20.80
N ASN A 105 -0.01 -0.77 21.82
CA ASN A 105 0.16 0.13 22.97
C ASN A 105 1.62 0.62 23.05
N THR A 106 1.84 1.92 23.17
CA THR A 106 3.19 2.52 23.15
C THR A 106 3.90 2.51 24.50
N SER A 107 3.17 2.56 25.62
CA SER A 107 3.77 2.68 26.95
C SER A 107 4.18 1.34 27.55
N ASN A 108 3.31 0.33 27.43
CA ASN A 108 3.55 -1.00 28.03
C ASN A 108 3.10 -2.13 27.08
N PRO A 109 3.73 -2.26 25.90
CA PRO A 109 3.33 -3.26 24.89
C PRO A 109 3.46 -4.71 25.37
N ASN A 110 4.34 -4.99 26.33
CA ASN A 110 4.57 -6.37 26.78
C ASN A 110 3.61 -6.81 27.91
N LYS A 111 2.69 -5.96 28.39
CA LYS A 111 1.79 -6.29 29.51
C LYS A 111 0.41 -6.70 29.03
N THR A 112 -0.10 -7.82 29.54
CA THR A 112 -1.47 -8.29 29.24
C THR A 112 -2.54 -7.28 29.65
N SER A 113 -2.36 -6.57 30.78
CA SER A 113 -3.27 -5.52 31.26
C SER A 113 -3.53 -4.41 30.24
N SER A 114 -2.57 -4.16 29.34
CA SER A 114 -2.69 -3.16 28.28
C SER A 114 -3.76 -3.51 27.24
N TYR A 115 -4.14 -4.80 27.14
CA TYR A 115 -5.01 -5.33 26.11
C TYR A 115 -6.36 -5.85 26.63
N VAL A 116 -6.53 -5.95 27.95
CA VAL A 116 -7.79 -6.33 28.61
C VAL A 116 -9.01 -5.53 28.09
N PRO A 117 -8.93 -4.20 27.84
CA PRO A 117 -10.07 -3.45 27.31
C PRO A 117 -10.54 -3.88 25.92
N HIS A 118 -9.76 -4.70 25.21
CA HIS A 118 -10.03 -5.12 23.83
C HIS A 118 -10.50 -6.57 23.71
N LEU A 119 -10.62 -7.31 24.82
CA LEU A 119 -11.03 -8.72 24.82
C LEU A 119 -12.36 -8.95 24.12
N ASN A 120 -13.33 -8.05 24.30
CA ASN A 120 -14.67 -8.18 23.72
C ASN A 120 -14.76 -7.76 22.24
N LYS A 121 -13.65 -7.32 21.62
CA LYS A 121 -13.66 -6.86 20.23
C LYS A 121 -13.52 -8.01 19.22
N LEU A 122 -13.09 -9.18 19.68
CA LEU A 122 -12.84 -10.35 18.85
C LEU A 122 -13.62 -11.55 19.39
N ASN A 123 -14.04 -12.41 18.49
CA ASN A 123 -14.75 -13.64 18.82
C ASN A 123 -13.75 -14.79 19.02
N PHE A 124 -13.61 -15.25 20.27
CA PHE A 124 -12.83 -16.43 20.66
C PHE A 124 -13.71 -17.63 21.02
N ASP A 125 -15.01 -17.60 20.68
CA ASP A 125 -15.95 -18.65 21.05
C ASP A 125 -15.58 -19.98 20.39
N GLY A 126 -15.44 -21.01 21.22
CA GLY A 126 -15.03 -22.34 20.78
C GLY A 126 -13.59 -22.39 20.27
N ILE A 127 -12.72 -21.48 20.72
CA ILE A 127 -11.26 -21.58 20.63
C ILE A 127 -10.71 -22.06 21.97
N SER A 128 -9.93 -23.12 21.92
CA SER A 128 -9.24 -23.74 23.05
C SER A 128 -7.98 -22.94 23.40
N PHE A 129 -7.60 -22.97 24.67
CA PHE A 129 -6.33 -22.41 25.15
C PHE A 129 -5.54 -23.49 25.90
N PRO A 130 -4.26 -23.74 25.55
CA PRO A 130 -3.51 -23.12 24.46
C PRO A 130 -4.06 -23.47 23.06
N THR A 131 -4.05 -22.51 22.15
CA THR A 131 -4.72 -22.62 20.84
C THR A 131 -3.94 -23.49 19.86
N PRO A 132 -4.49 -24.63 19.42
CA PRO A 132 -3.84 -25.47 18.41
C PRO A 132 -3.93 -24.83 17.01
N LEU A 133 -2.98 -25.14 16.13
CA LEU A 133 -2.86 -24.53 14.80
C LEU A 133 -4.10 -24.73 13.90
N ASN A 134 -4.81 -25.85 14.06
CA ASN A 134 -6.05 -26.13 13.33
C ASN A 134 -7.19 -25.17 13.72
N GLU A 135 -7.26 -24.76 14.99
CA GLU A 135 -8.26 -23.81 15.49
C GLU A 135 -7.92 -22.35 15.15
N VAL A 136 -6.65 -22.03 14.84
CA VAL A 136 -6.29 -20.70 14.33
C VAL A 136 -7.03 -20.39 13.03
N LYS A 137 -7.19 -21.38 12.13
CA LYS A 137 -7.98 -21.22 10.89
C LYS A 137 -9.44 -20.92 11.19
N LYS A 138 -10.01 -21.56 12.23
CA LYS A 138 -11.38 -21.30 12.70
C LYS A 138 -11.50 -19.87 13.22
N PHE A 139 -10.56 -19.43 14.05
CA PHE A 139 -10.51 -18.04 14.55
C PHE A 139 -10.41 -17.01 13.40
N SER A 140 -9.50 -17.23 12.45
CA SER A 140 -9.32 -16.38 11.26
C SER A 140 -10.62 -16.22 10.47
N LYS A 141 -11.36 -17.32 10.26
CA LYS A 141 -12.65 -17.30 9.55
C LYS A 141 -13.73 -16.55 10.32
N MET A 142 -13.84 -16.77 11.63
CA MET A 142 -14.87 -16.12 12.46
C MET A 142 -14.68 -14.60 12.55
N ASN A 143 -13.43 -14.13 12.50
CA ASN A 143 -13.10 -12.71 12.66
C ASN A 143 -12.68 -12.02 11.36
N TYR A 144 -12.58 -12.74 10.24
CA TYR A 144 -12.04 -12.26 8.95
C TYR A 144 -10.62 -11.67 9.08
N ILE A 145 -9.76 -12.32 9.86
CA ILE A 145 -8.38 -11.88 10.12
C ILE A 145 -7.38 -12.83 9.47
N GLY A 146 -6.49 -12.28 8.64
CA GLY A 146 -5.34 -12.99 8.09
C GLY A 146 -4.26 -13.19 9.13
N ILE A 147 -3.97 -14.43 9.49
CA ILE A 147 -2.92 -14.78 10.46
C ILE A 147 -1.85 -15.63 9.78
N ASN A 148 -0.62 -15.15 9.87
CA ASN A 148 0.57 -15.90 9.52
C ASN A 148 1.32 -16.28 10.79
N ILE A 149 1.68 -17.55 10.91
CA ILE A 149 2.42 -18.11 12.03
C ILE A 149 3.75 -18.60 11.49
N TYR A 150 4.82 -18.09 12.08
CA TYR A 150 6.16 -18.55 11.80
C TYR A 150 6.76 -19.18 13.07
N SER A 151 7.73 -20.05 12.88
CA SER A 151 8.64 -20.54 13.90
C SER A 151 10.07 -20.29 13.43
N PHE A 152 11.05 -20.56 14.27
CA PHE A 152 12.45 -20.45 13.90
C PHE A 152 13.28 -21.57 14.54
N GLU A 153 14.31 -22.01 13.81
CA GLU A 153 15.29 -22.99 14.28
C GLU A 153 16.36 -22.33 15.17
N GLU A 154 17.25 -23.12 15.79
CA GLU A 154 18.32 -22.64 16.68
C GLU A 154 19.27 -21.63 16.01
N ASP A 155 19.41 -21.68 14.68
CA ASP A 155 20.20 -20.77 13.86
C ASP A 155 19.44 -19.51 13.41
N LEU A 156 18.24 -19.26 13.96
CA LEU A 156 17.31 -18.17 13.60
C LEU A 156 16.73 -18.27 12.19
N LYS A 157 16.80 -19.43 11.53
CA LYS A 157 16.11 -19.66 10.26
C LYS A 157 14.61 -19.72 10.47
N ILE A 158 13.88 -18.82 9.81
CA ILE A 158 12.42 -18.69 9.94
C ILE A 158 11.71 -19.74 9.06
N LEU A 159 10.74 -20.44 9.65
CA LEU A 159 9.91 -21.45 8.99
C LEU A 159 8.43 -21.06 9.08
N PRO A 160 7.67 -21.04 7.97
CA PRO A 160 6.22 -20.84 8.03
C PRO A 160 5.52 -22.08 8.58
N LEU A 161 4.71 -21.92 9.64
CA LEU A 161 3.86 -22.97 10.21
C LEU A 161 2.41 -22.87 9.72
N LEU A 162 1.90 -21.65 9.56
CA LEU A 162 0.58 -21.38 8.99
C LEU A 162 0.67 -20.11 8.16
N ILE A 163 0.22 -20.19 6.92
CA ILE A 163 -0.02 -19.00 6.10
C ILE A 163 -1.53 -18.85 5.96
N SER A 164 -2.02 -17.63 6.10
CA SER A 164 -3.44 -17.32 5.97
C SER A 164 -3.96 -17.72 4.60
N ASP A 165 -5.10 -18.41 4.59
CA ASP A 165 -5.82 -18.67 3.36
C ASP A 165 -6.47 -17.37 2.86
N ILE A 166 -6.21 -16.99 1.61
CA ILE A 166 -6.69 -15.71 1.05
C ILE A 166 -8.21 -15.75 0.81
N VAL A 167 -8.79 -16.96 0.73
CA VAL A 167 -10.21 -17.16 0.38
C VAL A 167 -11.16 -16.38 1.29
N TYR A 168 -11.03 -16.51 2.61
CA TYR A 168 -11.97 -15.84 3.54
C TYR A 168 -11.78 -14.32 3.61
N LEU A 169 -10.54 -13.84 3.40
CA LEU A 169 -10.26 -12.40 3.30
C LEU A 169 -10.94 -11.82 2.07
N PHE A 170 -10.86 -12.53 0.94
CA PHE A 170 -11.49 -12.12 -0.29
C PHE A 170 -13.01 -12.21 -0.22
N GLU A 171 -13.59 -13.23 0.44
CA GLU A 171 -15.03 -13.30 0.69
C GLU A 171 -15.53 -12.08 1.49
N ASN A 172 -14.78 -11.66 2.52
CA ASN A 172 -15.11 -10.45 3.29
C ASN A 172 -14.98 -9.19 2.43
N PHE A 173 -13.90 -9.06 1.67
CA PHE A 173 -13.69 -7.95 0.75
C PHE A 173 -14.84 -7.85 -0.28
N ARG A 174 -15.23 -8.99 -0.87
CA ARG A 174 -16.38 -9.09 -1.78
C ARG A 174 -17.67 -8.64 -1.13
N LYS A 175 -17.95 -9.12 0.09
CA LYS A 175 -19.13 -8.73 0.86
C LYS A 175 -19.16 -7.22 1.13
N ILE A 176 -18.06 -6.64 1.59
CA ILE A 176 -17.94 -5.20 1.86
C ILE A 176 -18.10 -4.40 0.56
N SER A 177 -17.42 -4.79 -0.52
CA SER A 177 -17.50 -4.12 -1.81
C SER A 177 -18.93 -4.11 -2.35
N MET A 178 -19.63 -5.24 -2.30
CA MET A 178 -21.03 -5.32 -2.70
C MET A 178 -21.96 -4.49 -1.81
N GLN A 179 -21.67 -4.39 -0.50
CA GLN A 179 -22.47 -3.58 0.41
C GLN A 179 -22.26 -2.08 0.17
N THR A 180 -21.01 -1.64 0.05
CA THR A 180 -20.60 -0.24 -0.06
C THR A 180 -20.74 0.29 -1.48
N TYR A 181 -20.10 -0.37 -2.46
CA TYR A 181 -20.01 0.11 -3.83
C TYR A 181 -21.09 -0.46 -4.74
N LYS A 182 -21.82 -1.49 -4.30
CA LYS A 182 -22.75 -2.28 -5.16
C LYS A 182 -22.06 -2.94 -6.35
N LEU A 183 -20.74 -3.09 -6.27
CA LEU A 183 -19.90 -3.74 -7.27
C LEU A 183 -19.27 -5.00 -6.69
N ASP A 184 -19.26 -6.06 -7.48
CA ASP A 184 -18.66 -7.34 -7.10
C ASP A 184 -17.20 -7.38 -7.61
N PRO A 185 -16.19 -7.42 -6.73
CA PRO A 185 -14.79 -7.40 -7.12
C PRO A 185 -14.37 -8.61 -7.96
N CYS A 186 -15.15 -9.70 -7.99
CA CYS A 186 -14.88 -10.86 -8.86
C CYS A 186 -14.94 -10.52 -10.35
N TRP A 187 -15.57 -9.40 -10.74
CA TRP A 187 -15.64 -8.96 -12.14
C TRP A 187 -14.46 -8.10 -12.57
N TYR A 188 -13.52 -7.82 -11.67
CA TYR A 188 -12.41 -6.92 -11.91
C TYR A 188 -11.08 -7.67 -11.83
N PHE A 189 -10.20 -7.42 -12.80
CA PHE A 189 -8.84 -7.94 -12.77
C PHE A 189 -7.97 -7.24 -11.71
N THR A 190 -8.27 -5.98 -11.39
CA THR A 190 -7.44 -5.14 -10.51
C THR A 190 -8.29 -4.26 -9.60
N THR A 191 -7.74 -3.91 -8.43
CA THR A 191 -8.42 -2.99 -7.49
C THR A 191 -8.56 -1.56 -8.02
N PRO A 192 -7.63 -0.98 -8.83
CA PRO A 192 -7.86 0.33 -9.43
C PRO A 192 -9.04 0.35 -10.40
N ALA A 193 -9.28 -0.73 -11.16
CA ALA A 193 -10.44 -0.82 -12.05
C ALA A 193 -11.76 -0.84 -11.27
N LEU A 194 -11.81 -1.60 -10.17
CA LEU A 194 -12.95 -1.57 -9.24
C LEU A 194 -13.17 -0.17 -8.66
N SER A 195 -12.10 0.48 -8.20
CA SER A 195 -12.17 1.84 -7.63
C SER A 195 -12.65 2.87 -8.66
N TRP A 196 -12.22 2.74 -9.92
CA TRP A 196 -12.65 3.60 -11.02
C TRP A 196 -14.15 3.47 -11.30
N ASP A 197 -14.64 2.24 -11.44
CA ASP A 197 -16.07 1.99 -11.65
C ASP A 197 -16.90 2.38 -10.42
N ALA A 198 -16.39 2.16 -9.21
CA ALA A 198 -17.04 2.61 -7.99
C ALA A 198 -17.19 4.14 -7.97
N MET A 199 -16.14 4.86 -8.38
CA MET A 199 -16.16 6.31 -8.52
C MET A 199 -17.20 6.76 -9.56
N LEU A 200 -17.20 6.19 -10.77
CA LEU A 200 -18.18 6.51 -11.81
C LEU A 200 -19.62 6.20 -11.38
N LEU A 201 -19.83 5.05 -10.72
CA LEU A 201 -21.15 4.65 -10.25
C LEU A 201 -21.66 5.58 -9.14
N HIS A 202 -20.77 6.07 -8.28
CA HIS A 202 -21.14 6.96 -7.18
C HIS A 202 -21.40 8.38 -7.67
N THR A 203 -20.50 8.95 -8.47
CA THR A 203 -20.57 10.35 -8.91
C THR A 203 -21.50 10.55 -10.10
N LYS A 204 -21.76 9.49 -10.89
CA LYS A 204 -22.49 9.55 -12.17
C LYS A 204 -21.87 10.50 -13.19
N VAL A 205 -20.60 10.88 -13.00
CA VAL A 205 -19.90 11.79 -13.90
C VAL A 205 -19.66 11.13 -15.25
N ALA A 206 -19.87 11.89 -16.32
CA ALA A 206 -19.47 11.51 -17.67
C ALA A 206 -18.17 12.25 -18.01
N ILE A 207 -17.08 11.48 -18.17
CA ILE A 207 -15.77 12.01 -18.56
C ILE A 207 -15.63 11.81 -20.06
N GLU A 208 -15.41 12.90 -20.79
CA GLU A 208 -15.13 12.85 -22.22
C GLU A 208 -13.73 12.29 -22.45
N LEU A 209 -13.57 11.50 -23.51
CA LEU A 209 -12.26 11.01 -23.94
C LEU A 209 -11.71 11.93 -25.03
N PHE A 210 -10.40 12.14 -25.03
CA PHE A 210 -9.74 12.86 -26.12
C PHE A 210 -9.96 12.13 -27.45
N THR A 211 -10.52 12.84 -28.42
CA THR A 211 -10.67 12.36 -29.80
C THR A 211 -9.54 12.83 -30.71
N ASP A 212 -8.82 13.89 -30.31
CA ASP A 212 -7.67 14.43 -31.01
C ASP A 212 -6.36 13.88 -30.43
N TYR A 213 -5.56 13.24 -31.29
CA TYR A 213 -4.27 12.67 -30.94
C TYR A 213 -3.25 13.73 -30.53
N ASP A 214 -3.24 14.89 -31.19
CA ASP A 214 -2.28 15.96 -30.87
C ASP A 214 -2.59 16.56 -29.49
N MET A 215 -3.87 16.62 -29.12
CA MET A 215 -4.30 17.08 -27.80
C MET A 215 -3.87 16.08 -26.72
N LEU A 216 -4.02 14.78 -26.97
CA LEU A 216 -3.54 13.75 -26.04
C LEU A 216 -2.02 13.90 -25.79
N LEU A 217 -1.22 14.02 -26.86
CA LEU A 217 0.23 14.21 -26.74
C LEU A 217 0.59 15.51 -25.99
N PHE A 218 -0.15 16.58 -26.24
CA PHE A 218 0.02 17.85 -25.55
C PHE A 218 -0.22 17.71 -24.04
N ILE A 219 -1.31 17.06 -23.65
CA ILE A 219 -1.64 16.81 -22.25
C ILE A 219 -0.58 15.91 -21.59
N GLU A 220 -0.19 14.81 -22.24
CA GLU A 220 0.85 13.91 -21.74
C GLU A 220 2.19 14.63 -21.53
N LYS A 221 2.56 15.55 -22.43
CA LYS A 221 3.74 16.41 -22.28
C LYS A 221 3.66 17.31 -21.04
N GLY A 222 2.47 17.62 -20.53
CA GLY A 222 2.25 18.38 -19.30
C GLY A 222 2.21 17.54 -18.01
N VAL A 223 2.08 16.21 -18.10
CA VAL A 223 1.98 15.35 -16.91
C VAL A 223 3.33 15.28 -16.19
N ARG A 224 3.31 15.46 -14.86
CA ARG A 224 4.48 15.35 -13.97
C ARG A 224 4.16 14.37 -12.85
N GLY A 225 5.20 13.67 -12.38
CA GLY A 225 5.09 12.80 -11.21
C GLY A 225 5.21 13.57 -9.88
N GLY A 226 5.28 12.83 -8.78
CA GLY A 226 5.59 13.40 -7.47
C GLY A 226 7.02 13.96 -7.43
N ILE A 227 7.17 15.18 -6.89
CA ILE A 227 8.47 15.81 -6.70
C ILE A 227 9.19 15.11 -5.55
N SER A 228 10.39 14.60 -5.80
CA SER A 228 11.26 14.00 -4.80
C SER A 228 12.64 14.65 -4.87
N GLN A 229 12.91 15.58 -3.96
CA GLN A 229 14.14 16.37 -3.93
C GLN A 229 14.82 16.28 -2.55
N CYS A 230 16.15 16.22 -2.56
CA CYS A 230 16.97 16.29 -1.36
C CYS A 230 17.95 17.47 -1.50
N CYS A 231 17.63 18.59 -0.85
CA CYS A 231 18.38 19.84 -0.97
C CYS A 231 19.53 19.91 0.04
N ASN A 232 19.28 19.38 1.24
CA ASN A 232 20.31 19.17 2.25
C ASN A 232 20.52 17.67 2.48
N ARG A 233 21.74 17.18 2.23
CA ARG A 233 22.09 15.75 2.39
C ARG A 233 22.11 15.30 3.84
N TYR A 234 22.36 16.21 4.78
CA TYR A 234 22.54 15.86 6.18
C TYR A 234 22.16 17.01 7.11
N ALA A 235 21.27 16.70 8.06
CA ALA A 235 20.85 17.64 9.10
C ALA A 235 20.86 16.93 10.45
N ILE A 236 21.40 17.60 11.47
CA ILE A 236 21.39 17.15 12.86
C ILE A 236 20.57 18.17 13.67
N ALA A 237 19.67 17.67 14.51
CA ALA A 237 18.98 18.50 15.50
C ALA A 237 19.95 18.89 16.64
N ASN A 238 19.87 20.13 17.11
CA ASN A 238 20.57 20.61 18.28
C ASN A 238 19.59 21.43 19.13
N ASN A 239 18.88 20.80 20.06
CA ASN A 239 17.94 21.52 20.91
C ASN A 239 17.98 21.00 22.35
N ARG A 240 17.44 21.79 23.27
CA ARG A 240 17.54 21.59 24.72
C ARG A 240 16.94 20.27 25.23
N TYR A 241 16.18 19.56 24.40
CA TYR A 241 15.58 18.27 24.74
C TYR A 241 16.48 17.08 24.38
N MET A 242 17.62 17.32 23.74
CA MET A 242 18.57 16.27 23.33
C MET A 242 19.68 16.07 24.37
N SER A 243 20.09 14.82 24.58
CA SER A 243 21.15 14.46 25.54
C SER A 243 22.53 15.01 25.18
N ASN A 244 22.75 15.32 23.90
CA ASN A 244 23.99 15.87 23.34
C ASN A 244 23.84 17.35 22.95
N PHE A 245 22.92 18.09 23.57
CA PHE A 245 22.73 19.52 23.31
C PHE A 245 24.00 20.31 23.61
N ASN A 246 24.45 21.10 22.63
CA ASN A 246 25.54 22.05 22.80
C ASN A 246 24.99 23.49 22.80
N PRO A 247 25.11 24.24 23.92
CA PRO A 247 24.64 25.62 23.99
C PRO A 247 25.45 26.59 23.12
N ASP A 248 26.66 26.22 22.71
CA ASP A 248 27.51 27.04 21.84
C ASP A 248 27.13 26.91 20.35
N ASP A 249 26.38 25.86 20.00
CA ASP A 249 25.90 25.62 18.64
C ASP A 249 24.49 26.20 18.42
N GLU A 250 24.17 26.49 17.15
CA GLU A 250 22.85 26.97 16.75
C GLU A 250 21.73 26.00 17.17
N ILE A 251 20.63 26.53 17.71
CA ILE A 251 19.47 25.73 18.10
C ILE A 251 18.71 25.26 16.86
N LYS A 252 18.70 23.94 16.61
CA LYS A 252 18.08 23.29 15.45
C LYS A 252 17.02 22.28 15.86
N TYR A 253 15.85 22.38 15.24
CA TYR A 253 14.78 21.39 15.31
C TYR A 253 14.61 20.73 13.95
N LEU A 254 14.28 19.44 13.95
CA LEU A 254 13.87 18.72 12.76
C LEU A 254 12.37 18.46 12.85
N MET A 255 11.67 18.72 11.77
CA MET A 255 10.22 18.53 11.67
C MET A 255 9.94 17.60 10.50
N TYR A 256 9.09 16.60 10.74
CA TYR A 256 8.56 15.74 9.70
C TYR A 256 7.11 16.14 9.43
N LEU A 257 6.82 16.53 8.20
CA LEU A 257 5.49 16.91 7.74
C LEU A 257 5.05 15.91 6.68
N ASP A 258 3.85 15.37 6.85
CA ASP A 258 3.22 14.48 5.89
C ASP A 258 1.78 14.95 5.65
N ALA A 259 1.41 15.09 4.38
CA ALA A 259 0.09 15.57 4.00
C ALA A 259 -0.90 14.40 3.96
N ASN A 260 -1.91 14.43 4.84
CA ASN A 260 -2.97 13.44 4.85
C ASN A 260 -3.76 13.46 3.54
N ASN A 261 -3.71 12.37 2.77
CA ASN A 261 -4.47 12.19 1.53
C ASN A 261 -4.23 13.30 0.48
N LEU A 262 -2.97 13.57 0.15
CA LEU A 262 -2.57 14.60 -0.80
C LEU A 262 -3.32 14.53 -2.15
N TYR A 263 -3.40 13.35 -2.76
CA TYR A 263 -4.10 13.19 -4.04
C TYR A 263 -5.61 13.33 -3.89
N GLY A 264 -6.22 12.88 -2.80
CA GLY A 264 -7.65 13.10 -2.55
C GLY A 264 -8.00 14.59 -2.41
N TYR A 265 -7.11 15.39 -1.81
CA TYR A 265 -7.25 16.85 -1.80
C TYR A 265 -7.10 17.46 -3.20
N ALA A 266 -6.19 16.96 -4.03
CA ALA A 266 -6.05 17.42 -5.41
C ALA A 266 -7.29 17.05 -6.25
N MET A 267 -7.85 15.85 -6.04
CA MET A 267 -9.05 15.36 -6.72
C MET A 267 -10.34 16.06 -6.28
N SER A 268 -10.33 16.80 -5.18
CA SER A 268 -11.48 17.62 -4.76
C SER A 268 -11.49 19.03 -5.38
N LYS A 269 -10.48 19.35 -6.21
CA LYS A 269 -10.43 20.60 -6.97
C LYS A 269 -11.28 20.50 -8.23
N TYR A 270 -11.55 21.65 -8.84
CA TYR A 270 -12.17 21.73 -10.16
C TYR A 270 -11.22 21.14 -11.20
N LEU A 271 -11.63 20.01 -11.79
CA LEU A 271 -10.84 19.24 -12.74
C LEU A 271 -11.53 19.22 -14.11
N PRO A 272 -10.75 19.11 -15.21
CA PRO A 272 -11.29 19.04 -16.56
C PRO A 272 -12.07 17.73 -16.78
N LEU A 273 -13.26 17.83 -17.38
CA LEU A 273 -14.15 16.68 -17.58
C LEU A 273 -14.57 16.48 -19.04
N LYS A 274 -14.78 17.57 -19.81
CA LYS A 274 -15.35 17.53 -21.17
C LYS A 274 -15.17 18.83 -21.94
N ASP A 275 -15.72 18.87 -23.15
CA ASP A 275 -15.72 20.00 -24.08
C ASP A 275 -14.28 20.48 -24.37
N PHE A 276 -13.39 19.53 -24.67
CA PHE A 276 -11.98 19.82 -24.93
C PHE A 276 -11.79 20.44 -26.30
N VAL A 277 -11.27 21.66 -26.35
CA VAL A 277 -11.06 22.39 -27.61
C VAL A 277 -9.71 23.11 -27.60
N TRP A 278 -9.04 23.11 -28.75
CA TRP A 278 -7.94 24.05 -28.98
C TRP A 278 -8.48 25.48 -28.92
N SER A 279 -7.72 26.38 -28.31
CA SER A 279 -8.10 27.77 -28.19
C SER A 279 -7.05 28.63 -28.87
N ASP A 280 -7.49 29.52 -29.75
CA ASP A 280 -6.64 30.54 -30.36
C ASP A 280 -6.52 31.80 -29.48
N ASN A 281 -7.03 31.73 -28.24
CA ASN A 281 -6.94 32.84 -27.29
C ASN A 281 -5.53 32.91 -26.70
N ASP A 282 -4.85 34.02 -26.96
CA ASP A 282 -3.63 34.41 -26.24
C ASP A 282 -4.04 35.03 -24.90
N LEU A 283 -3.59 34.42 -23.79
CA LEU A 283 -3.91 34.85 -22.43
C LEU A 283 -2.70 35.58 -21.84
N THR A 284 -2.90 36.82 -21.41
CA THR A 284 -1.83 37.57 -20.75
C THR A 284 -1.60 37.06 -19.33
N GLU A 285 -0.45 37.39 -18.73
CA GLU A 285 -0.17 37.07 -17.32
C GLU A 285 -1.27 37.57 -16.38
N GLN A 286 -1.81 38.75 -16.66
CA GLN A 286 -2.88 39.34 -15.86
C GLN A 286 -4.19 38.55 -15.99
N ASP A 287 -4.48 38.01 -17.17
CA ASP A 287 -5.62 37.15 -17.39
C ASP A 287 -5.47 35.87 -16.54
N ILE A 288 -4.30 35.23 -16.58
CA ILE A 288 -4.00 34.02 -15.80
C ILE A 288 -4.12 34.27 -14.29
N LEU A 289 -3.60 35.39 -13.80
CA LEU A 289 -3.70 35.76 -12.38
C LEU A 289 -5.15 35.99 -11.93
N ASN A 290 -6.00 36.49 -12.84
CA ASN A 290 -7.41 36.79 -12.59
C ASN A 290 -8.35 35.59 -12.80
N LEU A 291 -7.89 34.49 -13.41
CA LEU A 291 -8.70 33.28 -13.58
C LEU A 291 -9.15 32.71 -12.23
N SER A 292 -10.42 32.32 -12.13
CA SER A 292 -10.93 31.62 -10.95
C SER A 292 -10.45 30.17 -10.94
N ASP A 293 -10.13 29.65 -9.75
CA ASP A 293 -9.80 28.22 -9.56
C ASP A 293 -11.06 27.34 -9.50
N GLU A 294 -12.25 27.96 -9.54
CA GLU A 294 -13.58 27.34 -9.51
C GLU A 294 -14.37 27.61 -10.80
N SER A 295 -13.65 27.98 -11.87
CA SER A 295 -14.24 28.31 -13.16
C SER A 295 -14.80 27.06 -13.86
N ASP A 296 -15.95 27.23 -14.54
CA ASP A 296 -16.49 26.25 -15.48
C ASP A 296 -15.59 26.08 -16.72
N VAL A 297 -14.54 26.89 -16.88
CA VAL A 297 -13.56 26.78 -17.96
C VAL A 297 -12.14 26.90 -17.40
N GLY A 298 -11.30 25.92 -17.72
CA GLY A 298 -9.87 25.90 -17.39
C GLY A 298 -8.98 25.92 -18.64
N TYR A 299 -7.67 26.06 -18.43
CA TYR A 299 -6.69 26.10 -19.52
C TYR A 299 -5.47 25.25 -19.22
N ILE A 300 -4.95 24.58 -20.25
CA ILE A 300 -3.59 24.04 -20.27
C ILE A 300 -2.83 24.77 -21.37
N LEU A 301 -1.65 25.26 -21.00
CA LEU A 301 -0.88 26.25 -21.74
C LEU A 301 0.49 25.69 -22.08
N GLU A 302 1.01 26.02 -23.26
CA GLU A 302 2.43 25.90 -23.57
C GLU A 302 3.08 27.28 -23.52
N VAL A 303 4.04 27.44 -22.62
CA VAL A 303 4.69 28.72 -22.32
C VAL A 303 6.21 28.56 -22.24
N ASP A 304 6.91 29.66 -22.50
CA ASP A 304 8.33 29.79 -22.16
C ASP A 304 8.44 30.47 -20.80
N LEU A 305 9.20 29.89 -19.87
CA LEU A 305 9.41 30.41 -18.52
C LEU A 305 10.86 30.86 -18.35
N GLU A 306 11.06 32.13 -18.05
CA GLU A 306 12.35 32.64 -17.55
C GLU A 306 12.43 32.47 -16.03
N TYR A 307 13.62 32.18 -15.51
CA TYR A 307 13.87 32.07 -14.07
C TYR A 307 14.84 33.17 -13.64
N PRO A 308 14.36 34.25 -12.98
CA PRO A 308 15.22 35.35 -12.55
C PRO A 308 16.28 34.90 -11.54
N SER A 309 17.53 35.31 -11.78
CA SER A 309 18.67 35.00 -10.90
C SER A 309 18.45 35.42 -9.45
N ASP A 310 17.72 36.51 -9.21
CA ASP A 310 17.43 37.04 -7.87
C ASP A 310 16.56 36.09 -7.03
N LEU A 311 15.87 35.14 -7.66
CA LEU A 311 15.04 34.13 -7.00
C LEU A 311 15.79 32.82 -6.70
N HIS A 312 17.02 32.67 -7.19
CA HIS A 312 17.77 31.40 -7.09
C HIS A 312 18.02 30.99 -5.64
N ASP A 313 18.44 31.92 -4.79
CA ASP A 313 18.70 31.62 -3.38
C ASP A 313 17.40 31.24 -2.65
N LYS A 314 16.32 31.99 -2.89
CA LYS A 314 15.01 31.78 -2.26
C LYS A 314 14.38 30.45 -2.66
N HIS A 315 14.55 30.02 -3.91
CA HIS A 315 13.94 28.81 -4.45
C HIS A 315 14.92 27.65 -4.56
N SER A 316 16.13 27.76 -3.99
CA SER A 316 17.17 26.73 -4.05
C SER A 316 16.72 25.38 -3.47
N ASP A 317 15.92 25.43 -2.40
CA ASP A 317 15.36 24.25 -1.74
C ASP A 317 14.14 23.65 -2.45
N PHE A 318 13.45 24.41 -3.29
CA PHE A 318 12.30 23.90 -4.03
C PHE A 318 12.08 24.69 -5.33
N PRO A 319 12.93 24.48 -6.36
CA PRO A 319 12.77 25.15 -7.63
C PRO A 319 11.41 24.84 -8.26
N LEU A 320 10.80 25.86 -8.87
CA LEU A 320 9.49 25.74 -9.53
C LEU A 320 9.61 25.05 -10.89
N ALA A 321 8.46 24.70 -11.48
CA ALA A 321 8.35 24.15 -12.84
C ALA A 321 9.27 22.93 -13.11
N PRO A 322 9.05 21.79 -12.43
CA PRO A 322 9.88 20.61 -12.63
C PRO A 322 9.75 20.04 -14.05
N GLU A 323 10.82 19.46 -14.55
CA GLU A 323 10.94 18.93 -15.91
C GLU A 323 11.47 17.51 -15.92
N ASN A 324 10.96 16.67 -16.83
CA ASN A 324 11.50 15.32 -17.03
C ASN A 324 12.70 15.40 -17.97
N LYS A 325 13.92 15.35 -17.41
CA LYS A 325 15.15 15.33 -18.20
C LYS A 325 16.20 14.38 -17.60
N PRO A 326 17.09 13.81 -18.42
CA PRO A 326 18.20 13.02 -17.90
C PRO A 326 19.13 13.90 -17.05
N PRO A 327 19.40 13.55 -15.78
CA PRO A 327 20.37 14.30 -14.99
C PRO A 327 21.79 14.10 -15.51
N PRO A 328 22.76 14.97 -15.13
CA PRO A 328 24.15 14.80 -15.50
C PRO A 328 24.63 13.38 -15.16
N ASN A 329 25.22 12.70 -16.14
CA ASN A 329 25.72 11.31 -16.04
C ASN A 329 24.67 10.19 -15.97
N CYS A 330 23.38 10.48 -16.18
CA CYS A 330 22.34 9.46 -16.31
C CYS A 330 21.65 9.58 -17.68
N LYS A 331 21.32 8.45 -18.31
CA LYS A 331 20.57 8.45 -19.57
C LYS A 331 19.06 8.42 -19.37
N GLU A 332 18.62 7.94 -18.20
CA GLU A 332 17.20 7.81 -17.89
C GLU A 332 16.62 9.15 -17.44
N PRO A 333 15.47 9.59 -17.99
CA PRO A 333 14.83 10.82 -17.57
C PRO A 333 14.37 10.70 -16.11
N ARG A 334 14.58 11.77 -15.35
CA ARG A 334 14.02 11.93 -14.00
C ARG A 334 13.31 13.26 -13.93
N LEU A 335 12.35 13.35 -13.01
CA LEU A 335 11.71 14.62 -12.69
C LEU A 335 12.71 15.47 -11.90
N LEU A 336 13.22 16.53 -12.51
CA LEU A 336 14.19 17.44 -11.92
C LEU A 336 13.55 18.80 -11.65
N THR A 337 13.79 19.32 -10.46
CA THR A 337 13.53 20.72 -10.11
C THR A 337 14.82 21.50 -10.37
N THR A 338 14.81 22.42 -11.33
CA THR A 338 15.98 23.19 -11.73
C THR A 338 15.64 24.67 -11.81
N LEU A 339 16.65 25.52 -11.57
CA LEU A 339 16.55 26.98 -11.71
C LEU A 339 16.83 27.44 -13.15
N GLU A 340 16.79 26.51 -14.11
CA GLU A 340 17.03 26.82 -15.52
C GLU A 340 15.75 27.39 -16.17
N PRO A 341 15.86 28.21 -17.22
CA PRO A 341 14.71 28.58 -18.03
C PRO A 341 14.04 27.34 -18.64
N LYS A 342 12.75 27.44 -18.93
CA LYS A 342 11.95 26.37 -19.55
C LYS A 342 11.43 26.86 -20.88
N THR A 343 11.47 26.01 -21.89
CA THR A 343 10.91 26.32 -23.21
C THR A 343 9.82 25.32 -23.56
N LYS A 344 8.75 25.80 -24.20
CA LYS A 344 7.59 25.01 -24.59
C LYS A 344 7.06 24.13 -23.45
N TYR A 345 6.96 24.74 -22.27
CA TYR A 345 6.58 24.08 -21.04
C TYR A 345 5.06 23.98 -20.97
N VAL A 346 4.54 22.76 -20.97
CA VAL A 346 3.11 22.50 -20.88
C VAL A 346 2.68 22.37 -19.42
N LEU A 347 1.70 23.15 -18.99
CA LEU A 347 1.17 23.12 -17.62
C LEU A 347 -0.28 23.60 -17.53
N HIS A 348 -0.96 23.19 -16.46
CA HIS A 348 -2.27 23.71 -16.08
C HIS A 348 -2.17 25.16 -15.56
N TYR A 349 -3.15 26.02 -15.89
CA TYR A 349 -3.12 27.44 -15.54
C TYR A 349 -2.96 27.70 -14.03
N SER A 350 -3.50 26.84 -13.17
CA SER A 350 -3.36 26.99 -11.71
C SER A 350 -1.90 26.90 -11.24
N ASN A 351 -1.09 26.05 -11.90
CA ASN A 351 0.34 25.96 -11.62
C ASN A 351 1.08 27.21 -12.14
N LEU A 352 0.74 27.68 -13.34
CA LEU A 352 1.32 28.92 -13.87
C LEU A 352 1.00 30.12 -12.96
N LYS A 353 -0.26 30.23 -12.52
CA LYS A 353 -0.71 31.24 -11.55
C LYS A 353 0.07 31.17 -10.23
N LEU A 354 0.37 29.97 -9.73
CA LEU A 354 1.24 29.79 -8.56
C LEU A 354 2.66 30.29 -8.85
N TYR A 355 3.22 29.96 -10.01
CA TYR A 355 4.58 30.35 -10.38
C TYR A 355 4.72 31.86 -10.52
N LEU A 356 3.76 32.52 -11.17
CA LEU A 356 3.71 33.98 -11.29
C LEU A 356 3.66 34.65 -9.91
N LYS A 357 2.79 34.17 -9.02
CA LYS A 357 2.69 34.71 -7.64
C LYS A 357 3.96 34.53 -6.81
N LEU A 358 4.66 33.41 -6.98
CA LEU A 358 5.92 33.14 -6.28
C LEU A 358 7.12 33.86 -6.92
N GLY A 359 6.99 34.20 -8.21
CA GLY A 359 8.02 34.82 -9.03
C GLY A 359 7.93 36.34 -9.18
N GLU A 360 7.00 37.04 -8.50
CA GLU A 360 6.76 38.49 -8.67
C GLU A 360 8.04 39.35 -8.46
N ASN A 361 8.78 39.58 -9.56
CA ASN A 361 9.24 40.86 -10.13
C ASN A 361 10.19 40.62 -11.33
N ASN A 362 9.65 40.50 -12.56
CA ASN A 362 10.33 40.51 -13.87
C ASN A 362 10.62 39.14 -14.52
N SER A 363 9.68 38.61 -15.29
CA SER A 363 9.99 37.67 -16.38
C SER A 363 9.07 37.96 -17.55
N THR A 364 9.63 38.07 -18.76
CA THR A 364 8.86 38.34 -19.98
C THR A 364 8.49 36.98 -20.58
N GLN A 365 7.24 36.73 -20.95
CA GLN A 365 6.84 35.49 -21.64
C GLN A 365 6.21 35.77 -23.01
N GLN A 366 6.61 34.96 -24.00
CA GLN A 366 5.93 34.80 -25.29
C GLN A 366 5.19 33.45 -25.28
N GLN A 367 3.97 33.44 -25.79
CA GLN A 367 3.04 32.31 -25.75
C GLN A 367 2.84 31.78 -27.18
N GLU A 368 2.87 30.46 -27.37
CA GLU A 368 2.74 29.86 -28.72
C GLU A 368 1.49 28.97 -28.90
N ARG A 369 0.93 28.34 -27.85
CA ARG A 369 -0.26 27.47 -27.95
C ARG A 369 -1.12 27.38 -26.66
N THR A 370 -2.44 27.41 -26.82
CA THR A 370 -3.44 27.35 -25.73
C THR A 370 -4.48 26.23 -25.99
N THR A 371 -4.82 25.46 -24.95
CA THR A 371 -5.99 24.55 -24.97
C THR A 371 -7.01 25.01 -23.93
N GLN A 372 -8.27 25.13 -24.32
CA GLN A 372 -9.38 25.45 -23.43
C GLN A 372 -10.09 24.15 -23.02
N LEU A 373 -10.35 24.04 -21.73
CA LEU A 373 -10.96 22.86 -21.11
C LEU A 373 -12.31 23.28 -20.55
N GLY A 374 -13.38 22.67 -21.01
CA GLY A 374 -14.66 22.77 -20.34
C GLY A 374 -14.67 22.03 -19.01
N SER A 375 -15.32 22.63 -18.03
CA SER A 375 -15.82 21.96 -16.84
C SER A 375 -17.31 22.30 -16.72
N ARG A 376 -18.13 21.31 -16.35
CA ARG A 376 -19.54 21.57 -16.07
C ARG A 376 -19.83 21.05 -14.70
N ASN A 377 -20.10 21.96 -13.79
CA ASN A 377 -20.78 21.67 -12.54
C ASN A 377 -22.15 21.04 -12.84
N GLU A 378 -22.27 19.73 -12.70
CA GLU A 378 -23.51 19.19 -12.16
C GLU A 378 -23.42 19.33 -10.64
N THR A 379 -23.67 20.56 -10.17
CA THR A 379 -24.18 20.77 -8.82
C THR A 379 -25.55 20.10 -8.77
N THR A 380 -25.57 18.78 -8.61
CA THR A 380 -26.67 18.18 -7.86
C THR A 380 -26.58 18.85 -6.51
N GLN A 381 -27.60 19.64 -6.16
CA GLN A 381 -27.76 20.25 -4.85
C GLN A 381 -27.23 19.30 -3.78
N LEU A 382 -26.03 19.57 -3.27
CA LEU A 382 -25.71 19.25 -1.90
C LEU A 382 -26.65 20.16 -1.12
N ALA A 383 -27.87 19.67 -0.95
CA ALA A 383 -28.69 20.05 0.17
C ALA A 383 -27.74 20.08 1.36
N SER A 384 -27.75 21.21 2.05
CA SER A 384 -27.26 21.35 3.40
C SER A 384 -27.83 20.22 4.25
N MET A 385 -27.17 19.08 4.24
CA MET A 385 -27.38 17.97 5.12
C MET A 385 -26.00 17.50 5.53
N ASN A 386 -25.80 17.59 6.84
CA ASN A 386 -24.70 17.10 7.64
C ASN A 386 -24.32 15.65 7.29
N GLU A 387 -23.69 15.42 6.14
CA GLU A 387 -23.23 14.10 5.68
C GLU A 387 -21.74 14.07 5.29
N THR A 388 -21.00 15.17 5.50
CA THR A 388 -19.57 15.06 5.85
C THR A 388 -19.41 14.25 7.14
N THR A 389 -20.47 14.15 7.95
CA THR A 389 -20.57 13.22 9.08
C THR A 389 -20.84 11.79 8.64
N GLN A 390 -21.24 11.45 7.40
CA GLN A 390 -21.57 10.07 7.02
C GLN A 390 -20.48 9.32 6.25
N LEU A 391 -19.63 9.99 5.48
CA LEU A 391 -18.37 9.38 5.02
C LEU A 391 -17.31 9.37 6.13
N CYS A 392 -17.30 10.37 7.02
CA CYS A 392 -16.57 10.26 8.28
C CYS A 392 -17.19 9.18 9.17
N THR A 393 -18.53 9.06 9.33
CA THR A 393 -19.09 7.98 10.19
C THR A 393 -19.17 6.59 9.55
N ALA A 394 -19.09 6.42 8.24
CA ALA A 394 -18.86 5.10 7.63
C ALA A 394 -17.41 4.65 7.84
N VAL A 395 -16.47 5.60 7.93
CA VAL A 395 -15.08 5.38 8.34
C VAL A 395 -14.95 5.28 9.87
N ASP A 396 -15.80 5.95 10.67
CA ASP A 396 -15.82 5.87 12.14
C ASP A 396 -16.63 4.66 12.66
N ARG A 397 -17.45 4.02 11.82
CA ARG A 397 -18.14 2.75 12.13
C ARG A 397 -17.40 1.51 11.60
N LEU A 398 -16.42 1.70 10.72
CA LEU A 398 -15.31 0.76 10.67
C LEU A 398 -14.53 1.00 11.96
N GLN A 399 -14.17 -0.07 12.68
CA GLN A 399 -13.24 0.05 13.81
C GLN A 399 -12.07 0.96 13.36
N PRO A 400 -11.54 1.83 14.25
CA PRO A 400 -10.51 2.80 13.87
C PRO A 400 -9.46 2.08 13.02
N PRO A 401 -9.01 2.67 11.90
CA PRO A 401 -7.97 2.07 11.10
C PRO A 401 -6.85 1.69 12.05
N ALA A 402 -6.45 0.41 12.04
CA ALA A 402 -5.23 0.01 12.69
C ALA A 402 -4.16 1.05 12.28
N PRO A 403 -3.37 1.58 13.22
CA PRO A 403 -2.37 2.59 12.90
C PRO A 403 -1.54 2.11 11.70
N PRO A 404 -1.06 3.02 10.85
CA PRO A 404 -0.35 2.67 9.62
C PRO A 404 0.62 1.54 9.93
N LEU A 405 0.52 0.44 9.17
CA LEU A 405 1.40 -0.72 9.27
C LEU A 405 2.84 -0.21 9.11
N GLN A 406 3.45 0.18 10.23
CA GLN A 406 4.89 0.31 10.35
C GLN A 406 5.42 -1.10 10.07
N GLN A 407 6.02 -1.25 8.88
CA GLN A 407 6.94 -2.32 8.49
C GLN A 407 6.61 -3.69 9.07
N ASN A 408 6.02 -4.60 8.27
CA ASN A 408 5.95 -6.05 8.48
C ASN A 408 6.63 -6.55 9.77
N ARG A 409 5.96 -6.39 10.91
CA ARG A 409 6.43 -6.95 12.17
C ARG A 409 6.04 -8.41 12.15
N LEU A 410 7.03 -9.29 12.19
CA LEU A 410 6.83 -10.73 12.39
C LEU A 410 6.19 -10.92 13.77
N PHE A 411 4.90 -11.23 13.79
CA PHE A 411 4.24 -11.72 15.00
C PHE A 411 4.40 -13.23 15.01
N LEU A 412 5.32 -13.70 15.85
CA LEU A 412 5.44 -15.12 16.17
C LEU A 412 4.42 -15.43 17.27
N PRO A 413 3.39 -16.26 17.04
CA PRO A 413 2.82 -17.02 18.12
C PRO A 413 3.95 -17.84 18.71
N THR A 414 4.13 -17.72 20.01
CA THR A 414 5.28 -18.22 20.73
C THR A 414 5.42 -19.73 20.55
N ALA A 415 6.35 -20.15 19.69
CA ALA A 415 6.81 -21.52 19.55
C ALA A 415 8.28 -21.51 19.07
N VAL A 416 9.18 -21.42 20.04
CA VAL A 416 10.57 -21.89 19.89
C VAL A 416 10.58 -23.26 20.53
N ILE A 417 10.80 -24.28 19.72
CA ILE A 417 11.09 -25.62 20.20
C ILE A 417 12.54 -25.86 19.82
N THR A 418 13.43 -25.78 20.80
CA THR A 418 14.79 -26.33 20.69
C THR A 418 14.71 -27.84 20.82
N ASN A 419 15.66 -28.57 20.21
CA ASN A 419 15.67 -30.04 20.11
C ASN A 419 15.45 -30.79 21.43
#